data_AF-A0ABD4Q9H5-F1
#
_entry.id   AF-A0ABD4Q9H5-F1
#
_cell.length_a   1.000
_cell.length_b   1.000
_cell.length_c   1.000
_cell.angle_alpha   90.00
_cell.angle_beta   90.00
_cell.angle_gamma   90.00
#
_symmetry.space_group_name_H-M   'P 1'
#
loop_
_entity.id
_entity.type
_entity.pdbx_description
1 polymer ?
#
loop_
_entity_poly.entity_id
_entity_poly.type
_entity_poly.pdbx_seq_one_letter_code
_entity_poly.pdbx_strand_id
1 'polypeptide(L)'
;VIGRPAILVPLPGALDQDQANNAKVLAEAGAGWLVPQAELTPGDLADRLTGLLCTPTQLAPMAEAARAQGRADAVKRLAELVESVAS
;
A
#
# COMPACT_ATOMS: atom_id res chain seq x y z
N VAL A 1 7.59 7.16 -8.27
CA VAL A 1 6.64 6.54 -7.31
C VAL A 1 5.45 7.47 -7.16
N ILE A 2 4.21 6.97 -7.25
CA ILE A 2 2.98 7.79 -7.28
C ILE A 2 2.63 8.42 -5.92
N GLY A 3 2.98 7.77 -4.80
CA GLY A 3 2.88 8.36 -3.46
C GLY A 3 1.45 8.73 -3.05
N ARG A 4 0.51 7.80 -3.13
CA ARG A 4 -0.90 8.05 -2.77
C ARG A 4 -1.35 7.16 -1.62
N PRO A 5 -2.17 7.68 -0.69
CA PRO A 5 -2.85 6.86 0.30
C PRO A 5 -3.76 5.84 -0.40
N ALA A 6 -3.92 4.66 0.19
CA ALA A 6 -4.74 3.58 -0.38
C ALA A 6 -5.62 2.90 0.68
N ILE A 7 -6.82 2.50 0.28
CA ILE A 7 -7.61 1.48 0.98
C ILE A 7 -7.34 0.17 0.25
N LEU A 8 -6.63 -0.73 0.91
CA LEU A 8 -6.16 -2.00 0.35
C LEU A 8 -7.07 -3.12 0.81
N VAL A 9 -7.63 -3.85 -0.15
CA VAL A 9 -8.60 -4.92 0.07
C VAL A 9 -8.05 -6.20 -0.55
N PRO A 10 -7.26 -6.99 0.20
CA PRO A 10 -6.66 -8.19 -0.35
C PRO A 10 -7.72 -9.23 -0.71
N LEU A 11 -7.46 -9.97 -1.79
CA LEU A 11 -8.30 -11.10 -2.19
C LEU A 11 -8.28 -12.20 -1.10
N PRO A 12 -9.45 -12.68 -0.63
CA PRO A 12 -9.53 -13.77 0.31
C PRO A 12 -9.04 -15.08 -0.31
N GLY A 13 -8.36 -15.91 0.49
CA GLY A 13 -7.89 -17.23 0.06
C GLY A 13 -6.73 -17.20 -0.94
N ALA A 14 -6.04 -16.07 -1.11
CA ALA A 14 -4.76 -16.07 -1.83
C ALA A 14 -3.79 -17.07 -1.17
N LEU A 15 -3.30 -18.02 -1.96
CA LEU A 15 -2.53 -19.20 -1.51
C LEU A 15 -1.47 -18.87 -0.45
N ASP A 16 -0.71 -17.80 -0.68
CA ASP A 16 0.41 -17.39 0.18
C ASP A 16 0.12 -16.09 0.97
N GLN A 17 -1.11 -15.59 0.91
CA GLN A 17 -1.51 -14.31 1.50
C GLN A 17 -0.66 -13.11 1.03
N ASP A 18 -0.01 -13.21 -0.13
CA ASP A 18 0.90 -12.18 -0.67
C ASP A 18 0.28 -10.79 -0.73
N GLN A 19 -0.97 -10.69 -1.17
CA GLN A 19 -1.67 -9.40 -1.22
C GLN A 19 -1.85 -8.80 0.19
N ALA A 20 -2.17 -9.63 1.18
CA ALA A 20 -2.34 -9.17 2.56
C ALA A 20 -1.00 -8.76 3.17
N ASN A 21 0.07 -9.51 2.91
CA ASN A 21 1.42 -9.20 3.36
C ASN A 21 1.91 -7.87 2.76
N ASN A 22 1.77 -7.68 1.45
CA ASN A 22 2.13 -6.43 0.78
C ASN A 22 1.31 -5.24 1.30
N ALA A 23 0.02 -5.44 1.52
CA ALA A 23 -0.84 -4.39 2.04
C ALA A 23 -0.54 -4.04 3.50
N LYS A 24 -0.18 -5.02 4.32
CA LYS A 24 0.25 -4.84 5.71
C LYS A 24 1.48 -3.93 5.80
N VAL A 25 2.48 -4.13 4.93
CA VAL A 25 3.68 -3.26 4.88
C VAL A 25 3.31 -1.79 4.66
N LEU A 26 2.38 -1.50 3.76
CA LEU A 26 1.93 -0.13 3.52
C LEU A 26 1.10 0.41 4.70
N ALA A 27 0.21 -0.40 5.27
CA ALA A 27 -0.62 0.02 6.41
C ALA A 27 0.25 0.33 7.65
N GLU A 28 1.23 -0.52 7.97
CA GLU A 28 2.17 -0.33 9.07
C GLU A 28 3.07 0.91 8.87
N ALA A 29 3.39 1.24 7.63
CA ALA A 29 4.09 2.48 7.28
C ALA A 29 3.21 3.74 7.41
N GLY A 30 1.91 3.61 7.71
CA GLY A 30 0.97 4.73 7.69
C GLY A 30 0.62 5.21 6.27
N ALA A 31 0.88 4.40 5.25
CA ALA A 31 0.62 4.74 3.85
C ALA A 31 -0.81 4.43 3.38
N GLY A 32 -1.63 3.83 4.23
CA GLY A 32 -2.98 3.42 3.86
C GLY A 32 -3.67 2.60 4.95
N TRP A 33 -4.81 2.02 4.58
CA TRP A 33 -5.57 1.12 5.43
C TRP A 33 -5.64 -0.26 4.78
N LEU A 34 -5.38 -1.29 5.56
CA LEU A 34 -5.68 -2.66 5.21
C LEU A 34 -7.12 -2.96 5.68
N VAL A 35 -8.00 -3.35 4.76
CA VAL A 35 -9.39 -3.68 5.06
C VAL A 35 -9.70 -5.08 4.52
N PRO A 36 -10.00 -6.07 5.38
CA PRO A 36 -10.43 -7.39 4.92
C PRO A 36 -11.68 -7.28 4.05
N GLN A 37 -11.74 -8.05 2.94
CA GLN A 37 -12.89 -8.00 2.03
C GLN A 37 -14.23 -8.30 2.74
N ALA A 38 -14.23 -9.22 3.72
CA ALA A 38 -15.41 -9.57 4.50
C ALA A 38 -15.94 -8.42 5.37
N GLU A 39 -15.10 -7.43 5.68
CA GLU A 39 -15.43 -6.26 6.50
C GLU A 39 -15.70 -5.01 5.66
N LEU A 40 -15.60 -5.10 4.32
CA LEU A 40 -15.83 -3.97 3.44
C LEU A 40 -17.22 -4.04 2.82
N THR A 41 -18.17 -3.33 3.42
CA THR A 41 -19.48 -3.09 2.79
C THR A 41 -19.48 -1.78 2.00
N PRO A 42 -20.48 -1.56 1.11
CA PRO A 42 -20.65 -0.26 0.46
C PRO A 42 -20.82 0.90 1.43
N GLY A 43 -21.52 0.68 2.56
CA GLY A 43 -21.70 1.68 3.62
C GLY A 43 -20.38 2.05 4.28
N ASP A 44 -19.60 1.04 4.69
CA ASP A 44 -18.30 1.25 5.31
C ASP A 44 -17.34 2.01 4.38
N LEU A 45 -17.34 1.66 3.09
CA LEU A 45 -16.51 2.36 2.10
C LEU A 45 -16.95 3.83 1.95
N ALA A 46 -18.26 4.09 1.89
CA ALA A 46 -18.79 5.44 1.79
C ALA A 46 -18.43 6.29 3.02
N ASP A 47 -18.57 5.75 4.22
CA ASP A 47 -18.25 6.44 5.47
C ASP A 47 -16.75 6.75 5.58
N ARG A 48 -15.89 5.78 5.21
CA ARG A 48 -14.44 6.00 5.15
C ARG A 48 -14.09 7.10 4.17
N LEU A 49 -14.57 7.02 2.94
CA LEU A 49 -14.30 8.05 1.92
C LEU A 49 -14.78 9.42 2.37
N THR A 50 -15.98 9.51 2.93
CA THR A 50 -16.54 10.75 3.49
C THR A 50 -15.63 11.32 4.58
N GLY A 51 -15.21 10.50 5.54
CA GLY A 51 -14.29 10.94 6.60
C GLY A 51 -12.96 11.48 6.07
N LEU A 52 -12.40 10.82 5.05
CA LEU A 52 -11.15 11.25 4.40
C LEU A 52 -11.31 12.55 3.62
N LEU A 53 -12.44 12.72 2.93
CA LEU A 53 -12.74 13.93 2.16
C LEU A 53 -13.07 15.12 3.07
N CYS A 54 -13.69 14.88 4.22
CA CYS A 54 -13.97 15.91 5.22
C CYS A 54 -12.73 16.31 6.04
N THR A 55 -11.73 15.42 6.16
CA THR A 55 -10.47 15.69 6.88
C THR A 55 -9.27 15.38 5.98
N PRO A 56 -9.04 16.17 4.91
CA PRO A 56 -7.98 15.89 3.94
C PRO A 56 -6.57 16.11 4.49
N THR A 57 -6.43 16.82 5.62
CA THR A 57 -5.14 17.09 6.28
C THR A 57 -4.39 15.83 6.66
N GLN A 58 -5.09 14.72 6.93
CA GLN A 58 -4.48 13.43 7.22
C GLN A 58 -3.88 12.75 5.97
N LEU A 59 -4.30 13.13 4.76
CA LEU A 59 -3.90 12.44 3.52
C LEU A 59 -2.50 12.81 3.05
N ALA A 60 -2.04 14.04 3.31
CA ALA A 60 -0.70 14.50 2.94
C ALA A 60 0.43 13.69 3.62
N PRO A 61 0.45 13.51 4.96
CA PRO A 61 1.47 12.68 5.59
C PRO A 61 1.40 11.20 5.14
N MET A 62 0.20 10.68 4.90
CA MET A 62 0.04 9.31 4.36
C MET A 62 0.56 9.18 2.92
N ALA A 63 0.40 10.21 2.09
CA ALA A 63 0.95 10.26 0.74
C ALA A 63 2.48 10.22 0.75
N GLU A 64 3.10 10.97 1.67
CA GLU A 64 4.54 10.95 1.88
C GLU A 64 5.03 9.59 2.38
N ALA A 65 4.31 8.98 3.33
CA ALA A 65 4.59 7.62 3.78
C ALA A 65 4.52 6.60 2.62
N ALA A 66 3.49 6.67 1.78
CA ALA A 66 3.34 5.82 0.60
C ALA A 66 4.49 6.01 -0.40
N ARG A 67 4.91 7.26 -0.60
CA ARG A 67 6.04 7.59 -1.49
C ARG A 67 7.35 6.99 -0.97
N ALA A 68 7.57 7.04 0.34
CA ALA A 68 8.77 6.52 0.98
C ALA A 68 8.93 4.99 0.90
N GLN A 69 7.82 4.24 0.77
CA GLN A 69 7.86 2.79 0.60
C GLN A 69 8.28 2.34 -0.81
N GLY A 70 8.21 3.24 -1.80
CA GLY A 70 8.59 2.90 -3.17
C GLY A 70 10.10 2.85 -3.38
N ARG A 71 10.57 1.82 -4.10
CA ARG A 71 11.96 1.70 -4.55
C ARG A 71 12.08 2.08 -6.03
N ALA A 72 12.32 3.37 -6.30
CA ALA A 72 12.40 3.90 -7.66
C ALA A 72 13.56 3.31 -8.48
N ASP A 73 14.60 2.83 -7.81
CA ASP A 73 15.81 2.25 -8.39
C ASP A 73 15.81 0.71 -8.39
N ALA A 74 14.68 0.06 -8.11
CA ALA A 74 14.60 -1.40 -7.95
C ALA A 74 15.16 -2.18 -9.14
N VAL A 75 14.87 -1.73 -10.38
CA VAL A 75 15.38 -2.37 -11.60
C VAL A 75 16.90 -2.26 -11.70
N LYS A 76 17.47 -1.09 -11.40
CA LYS A 76 18.92 -0.88 -11.43
C LYS A 76 19.62 -1.78 -10.40
N ARG A 77 19.12 -1.81 -9.18
CA ARG A 77 19.67 -2.65 -8.10
C ARG A 77 19.62 -4.13 -8.44
N LEU A 78 18.55 -4.57 -9.11
CA LEU A 78 18.43 -5.94 -9.58
C LEU A 78 19.49 -6.27 -10.64
N ALA A 79 19.71 -5.37 -11.60
CA ALA A 79 20.74 -5.55 -12.63
C ALA A 79 22.15 -5.64 -12.00
N GLU A 80 22.49 -4.69 -11.11
CA GLU A 80 23.78 -4.68 -10.39
C GLU A 80 24.01 -5.98 -9.60
N LEU A 81 22.97 -6.48 -8.93
CA LEU A 81 23.05 -7.75 -8.20
C LEU A 81 23.34 -8.93 -9.14
N VAL A 82 22.64 -9.03 -10.27
CA VAL A 82 22.86 -10.11 -11.24
C VAL A 82 24.26 -10.06 -11.83
N GLU A 83 24.76 -8.88 -12.21
CA GLU A 83 26.12 -8.68 -12.71
C GLU A 83 27.18 -9.10 -11.68
N SER A 84 26.95 -8.79 -10.39
CA SER A 84 27.88 -9.12 -9.32
C SER A 84 28.00 -10.62 -9.02
N VAL A 85 26.95 -11.41 -9.30
CA VAL A 85 26.94 -12.87 -9.07
C VAL A 85 27.42 -13.64 -10.30
N ALA A 86 27.31 -13.05 -11.49
CA ALA A 86 27.72 -13.66 -12.75
C ALA A 86 29.22 -13.51 -13.08
N SER A 87 29.95 -12.69 -12.31
CA SER A 87 31.39 -12.44 -12.46
C SER A 87 32.21 -13.30 -11.51
#